data_AF-A0A8C6TTX7-F1
#
_entry.id   AF-A0A8C6TTX7-F1
#
_cell.length_a   1.000
_cell.length_b   1.000
_cell.length_c   1.000
_cell.angle_alpha   90.00
_cell.angle_beta   90.00
_cell.angle_gamma   90.00
#
_symmetry.space_group_name_H-M   'P 1'
#
loop_
_entity.id
_entity.type
_entity.pdbx_description
1 polymer ?
#
loop_
_entity_poly.entity_id
_entity_poly.type
_entity_poly.pdbx_seq_one_letter_code
_entity_poly.pdbx_strand_id
1 'polypeptide(L)'
;MWVRYTINILTHHMFPFAGVARIEKVLIANRGEIACRVMRTAKKMGVRSVAVYSDADRHSMHVAMADEAYHIGPAASQQSYLSMEKVLEVAKKSGSHAVHPGYGFLSENTEFAEACKEAGIIFIGPPSSAIRDMGIKSTSKHIMSAAGVPIIGGYHGDDQSNKRLQAEAAKIGYPVMIKAGMRIARSEKDFIEQLESARREATKSFNDDVMLVEKFVEDPRHVEVQVFGDMHGNAVYLFERDCSVQRRHQKIIEEAPGPGISAEVRRKLGEAAVRAAKAVDYVGAGTVEFIMDAEHNFYFMEMNTRLQVEHPVSEMITGTDLVEWQLRVAAGERLPLLQDDIILKGHSFEARIYAEDPNNDFLPGAGPLLHLSTPEADENTRIETGVREDPFSPFGCSSGFRVNIDLSRNMTLQLGDKSKCPHTVFASCLQIGEELYHVTGEVESEGGASFLHCSVNGVKSRPKIVILDNTVHLFTMEGSAEVSVPVPKYLAGVSGAGAQGGAVAPMTGTIEKVFVKAGDTVEAGDPLMVMIAMKMEHTIRAPKSGVIKRVFFSEGSQANRHAALVELEEEEEEEAAAQ
;
A
#
# COMPACT_ATOMS: atom_id res chain seq x y z
N MET A 1 48.19 -28.03 -34.12
CA MET A 1 46.93 -27.92 -33.37
C MET A 1 47.26 -28.21 -31.91
N TRP A 2 47.54 -27.16 -31.13
CA TRP A 2 47.91 -27.27 -29.71
C TRP A 2 47.13 -26.20 -28.95
N VAL A 3 46.17 -26.64 -28.15
CA VAL A 3 45.30 -25.79 -27.33
C VAL A 3 46.06 -25.45 -26.05
N ARG A 4 46.25 -24.15 -25.76
CA ARG A 4 46.76 -23.64 -24.49
C ARG A 4 45.58 -23.23 -23.61
N TYR A 5 45.50 -23.82 -22.42
CA TYR A 5 44.64 -23.32 -21.34
C TYR A 5 45.43 -22.28 -20.54
N THR A 6 44.91 -21.05 -20.45
CA THR A 6 45.45 -20.00 -19.58
C THR A 6 44.53 -19.90 -18.36
N ILE A 7 45.04 -20.32 -17.20
CA ILE A 7 44.42 -20.08 -15.89
C ILE A 7 44.89 -18.71 -15.43
N ASN A 8 43.97 -17.73 -15.37
CA ASN A 8 44.25 -16.42 -14.78
C ASN A 8 43.96 -16.48 -13.28
N ILE A 9 45.02 -16.54 -12.47
CA ILE A 9 44.95 -16.26 -11.03
C ILE A 9 45.14 -14.75 -10.88
N LEU A 10 44.03 -14.01 -10.73
CA LEU A 10 44.07 -12.59 -10.36
C LEU A 10 44.27 -12.48 -8.85
N THR A 11 45.51 -12.30 -8.41
CA THR A 11 45.83 -11.76 -7.09
C THR A 11 45.45 -10.28 -7.07
N HIS A 12 44.36 -9.93 -6.36
CA HIS A 12 44.02 -8.55 -6.05
C HIS A 12 45.03 -7.96 -5.06
N HIS A 13 45.95 -7.14 -5.57
CA HIS A 13 46.60 -6.11 -4.75
C HIS A 13 45.75 -4.84 -4.83
N MET A 14 45.00 -4.60 -3.76
CA MET A 14 44.27 -3.36 -3.51
C MET A 14 45.26 -2.22 -3.26
N PHE A 15 45.29 -1.24 -4.16
CA PHE A 15 45.66 0.13 -3.80
C PHE A 15 44.39 0.82 -3.28
N PRO A 16 44.42 1.47 -2.09
CA PRO A 16 43.26 2.17 -1.58
C PRO A 16 43.09 3.48 -2.34
N PHE A 17 42.07 3.58 -3.18
CA PHE A 17 41.47 4.88 -3.50
C PHE A 17 40.77 5.39 -2.24
N ALA A 18 41.24 6.52 -1.72
CA ALA A 18 40.52 7.23 -0.66
C ALA A 18 39.19 7.74 -1.23
N GLY A 19 38.07 7.09 -0.91
CA GLY A 19 36.74 7.60 -1.28
C GLY A 19 35.56 6.61 -1.31
N VAL A 20 35.79 5.29 -1.36
CA VAL A 20 34.70 4.29 -1.43
C VAL A 20 34.66 3.49 -0.12
N ALA A 21 33.56 3.61 0.64
CA ALA A 21 33.34 2.87 1.87
C ALA A 21 32.58 1.58 1.57
N ARG A 22 33.18 0.42 1.84
CA ARG A 22 32.52 -0.87 1.60
C ARG A 22 31.39 -1.10 2.63
N ILE A 23 30.14 -1.13 2.18
CA ILE A 23 28.99 -1.53 3.01
C ILE A 23 28.91 -3.05 3.01
N GLU A 24 29.33 -3.69 4.10
CA GLU A 24 29.27 -5.16 4.27
C GLU A 24 28.11 -5.61 5.17
N LYS A 25 27.55 -4.68 5.95
CA LYS A 25 26.42 -4.93 6.84
C LYS A 25 25.52 -3.71 6.90
N VAL A 26 24.23 -3.90 6.62
CA VAL A 26 23.21 -2.85 6.62
C VAL A 26 22.10 -3.20 7.61
N LEU A 27 21.71 -2.23 8.44
CA LEU A 27 20.49 -2.31 9.24
C LEU A 27 19.32 -1.76 8.43
N ILE A 28 18.21 -2.48 8.40
CA ILE A 28 16.99 -2.05 7.75
C ILE A 28 16.06 -1.50 8.83
N ALA A 29 15.94 -0.17 8.90
CA ALA A 29 15.13 0.53 9.90
C ALA A 29 13.65 0.59 9.48
N ASN A 30 13.10 -0.56 9.09
CA ASN A 30 11.74 -0.70 8.59
C ASN A 30 11.21 -2.13 8.81
N ARG A 31 9.96 -2.38 8.42
CA ARG A 31 9.28 -3.68 8.53
C ARG A 31 8.56 -4.02 7.23
N GLY A 32 7.93 -5.20 7.19
CA GLY A 32 7.04 -5.57 6.09
C GLY A 32 7.76 -5.79 4.76
N GLU A 33 7.05 -5.51 3.68
CA GLU A 33 7.44 -5.74 2.30
C GLU A 33 8.69 -4.97 1.91
N ILE A 34 8.84 -3.71 2.35
CA ILE A 34 10.04 -2.92 2.07
C ILE A 34 11.28 -3.47 2.76
N ALA A 35 11.14 -4.02 3.96
CA ALA A 35 12.27 -4.64 4.62
C ALA A 35 12.73 -5.89 3.86
N CYS A 36 11.78 -6.73 3.41
CA CYS A 36 12.07 -7.86 2.53
C CYS A 36 12.68 -7.42 1.19
N ARG A 37 12.14 -6.38 0.54
CA ARG A 37 12.63 -5.79 -0.71
C ARG A 37 14.10 -5.39 -0.61
N VAL A 38 14.47 -4.69 0.47
CA VAL A 38 15.85 -4.25 0.68
C VAL A 38 16.77 -5.43 0.97
N MET A 39 16.33 -6.38 1.81
CA MET A 39 17.10 -7.58 2.13
C MET A 39 17.36 -8.46 0.90
N ARG A 40 16.42 -8.53 -0.06
CA ARG A 40 16.60 -9.30 -1.30
C ARG A 40 17.79 -8.77 -2.09
N THR A 41 17.86 -7.45 -2.26
CA THR A 41 18.98 -6.81 -2.97
C THR A 41 20.27 -6.89 -2.16
N ALA A 42 20.23 -6.63 -0.85
CA ALA A 42 21.40 -6.76 0.02
C ALA A 42 22.03 -8.16 -0.08
N LYS A 43 21.20 -9.21 -0.02
CA LYS A 43 21.63 -10.61 -0.20
C LYS A 43 22.24 -10.86 -1.57
N LYS A 44 21.62 -10.37 -2.66
CA LYS A 44 22.15 -10.47 -4.03
C LYS A 44 23.54 -9.82 -4.16
N MET A 45 23.78 -8.73 -3.43
CA MET A 45 25.05 -8.01 -3.39
C MET A 45 26.07 -8.60 -2.39
N GLY A 46 25.70 -9.63 -1.62
CA GLY A 46 26.57 -10.18 -0.57
C GLY A 46 26.72 -9.28 0.66
N VAL A 47 25.78 -8.36 0.88
CA VAL A 47 25.72 -7.47 2.05
C VAL A 47 24.86 -8.14 3.12
N ARG A 48 25.39 -8.26 4.36
CA ARG A 48 24.66 -8.81 5.50
C ARG A 48 23.55 -7.87 5.94
N SER A 49 22.40 -8.43 6.27
CA SER A 49 21.19 -7.70 6.62
C SER A 49 20.84 -7.84 8.10
N VAL A 50 20.51 -6.72 8.74
CA VAL A 50 20.04 -6.67 10.13
C VAL A 50 18.62 -6.11 10.16
N ALA A 51 17.67 -6.91 10.63
CA ALA A 51 16.30 -6.47 10.89
C ALA A 51 16.15 -5.87 12.28
N VAL A 52 15.22 -4.93 12.41
CA VAL A 52 14.62 -4.56 13.71
C VAL A 52 13.16 -4.97 13.75
N TYR A 53 12.66 -5.30 14.94
CA TYR A 53 11.27 -5.71 15.10
C TYR A 53 10.64 -5.30 16.43
N SER A 54 9.34 -5.00 16.38
CA SER A 54 8.49 -4.80 17.55
C SER A 54 7.96 -6.12 18.10
N ASP A 55 7.35 -6.12 19.30
CA ASP A 55 6.69 -7.31 19.84
C ASP A 55 5.69 -7.97 18.88
N ALA A 56 4.93 -7.16 18.12
CA ALA A 56 3.96 -7.67 17.14
C ALA A 56 4.63 -8.28 15.89
N ASP A 57 5.89 -7.95 15.63
CA ASP A 57 6.61 -8.35 14.42
C ASP A 57 7.56 -9.52 14.62
N ARG A 58 7.60 -10.11 15.82
CA ARG A 58 8.53 -11.20 16.18
C ARG A 58 8.55 -12.36 15.17
N HIS A 59 7.41 -12.60 14.50
CA HIS A 59 7.24 -13.68 13.53
C HIS A 59 6.99 -13.16 12.11
N SER A 60 7.25 -11.87 11.84
CA SER A 60 7.10 -11.26 10.52
C SER A 60 8.11 -11.84 9.51
N MET A 61 7.79 -11.71 8.23
CA MET A 61 8.61 -12.27 7.14
C MET A 61 10.03 -11.70 7.13
N HIS A 62 10.18 -10.38 7.33
CA HIS A 62 11.49 -9.71 7.29
C HIS A 62 12.41 -10.15 8.43
N VAL A 63 11.86 -10.48 9.61
CA VAL A 63 12.64 -11.01 10.74
C VAL A 63 13.23 -12.38 10.42
N ALA A 64 12.46 -13.23 9.75
CA ALA A 64 12.93 -14.56 9.33
C ALA A 64 13.90 -14.51 8.14
N MET A 65 13.88 -13.42 7.36
CA MET A 65 14.70 -13.25 6.17
C MET A 65 16.09 -12.69 6.46
N ALA A 66 16.22 -11.87 7.51
CA ALA A 66 17.47 -11.20 7.85
C ALA A 66 18.53 -12.16 8.42
N ASP A 67 19.80 -11.80 8.26
CA ASP A 67 20.91 -12.55 8.85
C ASP A 67 20.96 -12.39 10.38
N GLU A 68 20.55 -11.21 10.87
CA GLU A 68 20.38 -10.92 12.29
C GLU A 68 19.08 -10.12 12.52
N ALA A 69 18.44 -10.29 13.67
CA ALA A 69 17.25 -9.53 14.02
C ALA A 69 17.27 -9.11 15.49
N TYR A 70 16.89 -7.86 15.76
CA TYR A 70 16.93 -7.27 17.10
C TYR A 70 15.58 -6.67 17.50
N HIS A 71 15.17 -6.96 18.73
CA HIS A 71 13.95 -6.42 19.32
C HIS A 71 14.13 -4.95 19.70
N ILE A 72 13.20 -4.08 19.29
CA ILE A 72 13.21 -2.64 19.56
C ILE A 72 12.00 -2.15 20.38
N GLY A 73 11.24 -3.07 20.99
CA GLY A 73 10.22 -2.74 21.98
C GLY A 73 8.78 -3.02 21.53
N PRO A 74 7.79 -2.38 22.20
CA PRO A 74 6.39 -2.72 22.05
C PRO A 74 5.83 -2.52 20.63
N ALA A 75 4.67 -3.12 20.37
CA ALA A 75 3.97 -3.10 19.09
C ALA A 75 3.72 -1.69 18.53
N ALA A 76 3.54 -0.68 19.39
CA ALA A 76 3.30 0.70 18.96
C ALA A 76 4.56 1.29 18.31
N SER A 77 4.46 1.69 17.03
CA SER A 77 5.59 2.23 16.26
C SER A 77 6.29 3.42 16.92
N GLN A 78 5.55 4.28 17.65
CA GLN A 78 6.12 5.41 18.40
C GLN A 78 7.13 4.99 19.46
N GLN A 79 6.97 3.78 20.00
CA GLN A 79 7.84 3.21 21.02
C GLN A 79 8.84 2.20 20.43
N SER A 80 8.77 1.91 19.13
CA SER A 80 9.63 0.96 18.42
C SER A 80 10.25 1.62 17.18
N TYR A 81 9.68 1.46 15.99
CA TYR A 81 10.28 1.88 14.71
C TYR A 81 10.55 3.39 14.58
N LEU A 82 9.83 4.23 15.31
CA LEU A 82 10.04 5.68 15.35
C LEU A 82 11.01 6.12 16.47
N SER A 83 11.50 5.18 17.29
CA SER A 83 12.47 5.47 18.33
C SER A 83 13.89 5.50 17.74
N MET A 84 14.35 6.69 17.36
CA MET A 84 15.69 6.92 16.82
C MET A 84 16.79 6.33 17.70
N GLU A 85 16.68 6.52 19.02
CA GLU A 85 17.63 6.02 20.02
C GLU A 85 17.80 4.50 19.91
N LYS A 86 16.70 3.75 19.90
CA LYS A 86 16.73 2.29 19.83
C LYS A 86 17.28 1.78 18.50
N VAL A 87 16.89 2.42 17.39
CA VAL A 87 17.39 2.03 16.06
C VAL A 87 18.90 2.26 15.97
N LEU A 88 19.40 3.40 16.48
CA LEU A 88 20.84 3.71 16.52
C LEU A 88 21.60 2.81 17.49
N GLU A 89 21.02 2.48 18.64
CA GLU A 89 21.61 1.52 19.58
C GLU A 89 21.81 0.15 18.90
N VAL A 90 20.79 -0.36 18.22
CA VAL A 90 20.89 -1.62 17.48
C VAL A 90 21.92 -1.50 16.37
N ALA A 91 21.91 -0.44 15.57
CA ALA A 91 22.87 -0.27 14.47
C ALA A 91 24.33 -0.31 14.96
N LYS A 92 24.61 0.30 16.12
CA LYS A 92 25.92 0.23 16.79
C LYS A 92 26.21 -1.18 17.29
N LYS A 93 25.25 -1.81 17.98
CA LYS A 93 25.40 -3.14 18.58
C LYS A 93 25.62 -4.24 17.54
N SER A 94 24.92 -4.18 16.41
CA SER A 94 25.07 -5.15 15.31
C SER A 94 26.32 -4.91 14.47
N GLY A 95 26.99 -3.77 14.65
CA GLY A 95 28.13 -3.35 13.83
C GLY A 95 27.71 -3.04 12.38
N SER A 96 26.51 -2.50 12.19
CA SER A 96 26.04 -2.11 10.85
C SER A 96 26.80 -0.88 10.37
N HIS A 97 27.29 -0.92 9.13
CA HIS A 97 28.00 0.21 8.52
C HIS A 97 27.02 1.30 8.05
N ALA A 98 25.79 0.88 7.72
CA ALA A 98 24.78 1.72 7.15
C ALA A 98 23.38 1.37 7.68
N VAL A 99 22.46 2.34 7.60
CA VAL A 99 21.04 2.17 7.86
C VAL A 99 20.27 2.49 6.59
N HIS A 100 19.45 1.54 6.15
CA HIS A 100 18.47 1.74 5.09
C HIS A 100 17.10 2.01 5.72
N PRO A 101 16.51 3.20 5.57
CA PRO A 101 15.26 3.54 6.23
C PRO A 101 14.03 3.01 5.47
N GLY A 102 14.16 2.65 4.19
CA GLY A 102 13.02 2.28 3.35
C GLY A 102 12.15 3.51 3.09
N TYR A 103 10.84 3.38 3.33
CA TYR A 103 9.88 4.48 3.26
C TYR A 103 9.00 4.57 4.52
N GLY A 104 8.43 5.74 4.76
CA GLY A 104 7.75 6.02 6.04
C GLY A 104 8.74 5.96 7.22
N PHE A 105 8.21 5.89 8.44
CA PHE A 105 9.00 5.90 9.67
C PHE A 105 10.04 7.03 9.72
N LEU A 106 11.33 6.67 9.77
CA LEU A 106 12.46 7.59 9.92
C LEU A 106 13.10 7.99 8.58
N SER A 107 12.53 7.58 7.44
CA SER A 107 13.11 7.84 6.10
C SER A 107 13.20 9.31 5.72
N GLU A 108 12.27 10.14 6.21
CA GLU A 108 12.22 11.58 5.94
C GLU A 108 12.43 12.37 7.24
N ASN A 109 13.08 11.77 8.24
CA ASN A 109 13.38 12.41 9.52
C ASN A 109 14.79 13.02 9.49
N THR A 110 14.85 14.35 9.54
CA THR A 110 16.09 15.13 9.45
C THR A 110 17.03 14.80 10.61
N GLU A 111 16.49 14.75 11.83
CA GLU A 111 17.26 14.52 13.06
C GLU A 111 17.87 13.11 13.07
N PHE A 112 17.19 12.12 12.52
CA PHE A 112 17.68 10.75 12.42
C PHE A 112 18.85 10.64 11.44
N ALA A 113 18.74 11.28 10.28
CA ALA A 113 19.83 11.31 9.31
C ALA A 113 21.08 12.01 9.90
N GLU A 114 20.90 13.08 10.67
CA GLU A 114 21.97 13.76 11.41
C GLU A 114 22.58 12.86 12.47
N ALA A 115 21.75 12.20 13.28
CA ALA A 115 22.20 11.29 14.33
C ALA A 115 22.93 10.06 13.78
N CYS A 116 22.55 9.53 12.60
CA CYS A 116 23.31 8.51 11.89
C CYS A 116 24.72 9.00 11.55
N LYS A 117 24.82 10.21 10.97
CA LYS A 117 26.11 10.83 10.61
C LYS A 117 27.00 11.05 11.84
N GLU A 118 26.45 11.57 12.93
CA GLU A 118 27.16 11.76 14.20
C GLU A 118 27.64 10.42 14.81
N ALA A 119 26.87 9.36 14.62
CA ALA A 119 27.22 8.00 15.03
C ALA A 119 28.23 7.30 14.10
N GLY A 120 28.66 7.93 13.00
CA GLY A 120 29.52 7.31 12.00
C GLY A 120 28.84 6.20 11.19
N ILE A 121 27.51 6.21 11.12
CA ILE A 121 26.69 5.24 10.39
C ILE A 121 26.17 5.91 9.12
N ILE A 122 26.35 5.27 7.98
CA ILE A 122 25.88 5.80 6.70
C ILE A 122 24.35 5.74 6.65
N PHE A 123 23.70 6.89 6.51
CA PHE A 123 22.28 6.96 6.19
C PHE A 123 22.10 6.74 4.68
N ILE A 124 21.42 5.66 4.28
CA ILE A 124 21.18 5.34 2.87
C ILE A 124 19.96 6.14 2.40
N GLY A 125 20.20 7.37 1.98
CA GLY A 125 19.18 8.32 1.54
C GLY A 125 19.80 9.70 1.28
N PRO A 126 18.96 10.73 1.07
CA PRO A 126 19.44 12.09 0.84
C PRO A 126 20.08 12.69 2.11
N PRO A 127 20.91 13.74 1.95
CA PRO A 127 21.47 14.46 3.09
C PRO A 127 20.37 15.15 3.90
N SER A 128 20.62 15.36 5.21
CA SER A 128 19.64 15.99 6.11
C SER A 128 19.19 17.38 5.68
N SER A 129 20.07 18.14 4.99
CA SER A 129 19.71 19.42 4.36
C SER A 129 18.60 19.26 3.32
N ALA A 130 18.73 18.31 2.41
CA ALA A 130 17.72 18.05 1.38
C ALA A 130 16.39 17.59 1.97
N ILE A 131 16.43 16.73 3.00
CA ILE A 131 15.24 16.30 3.74
C ILE A 131 14.50 17.50 4.34
N ARG A 132 15.25 18.37 5.04
CA ARG A 132 14.73 19.58 5.68
C ARG A 132 14.15 20.57 4.68
N ASP A 133 14.89 20.84 3.60
CA ASP A 133 14.52 21.83 2.59
C ASP A 133 13.24 21.44 1.85
N MET A 134 13.06 20.14 1.59
CA MET A 134 11.86 19.62 0.92
C MET A 134 10.69 19.38 1.86
N GLY A 135 10.94 19.15 3.15
CA GLY A 135 9.88 18.98 4.16
C GLY A 135 9.08 20.25 4.46
N ILE A 136 9.61 21.44 4.16
CA ILE A 136 8.93 22.72 4.39
C ILE A 136 8.40 23.27 3.07
N LYS A 137 7.06 23.35 2.94
CA LYS A 137 6.37 23.72 1.69
C LYS A 137 6.75 25.08 1.11
N SER A 138 7.00 26.09 1.95
CA SER A 138 7.40 27.43 1.50
C SER A 138 8.85 27.45 1.00
N THR A 139 9.76 26.77 1.72
CA THR A 139 11.16 26.61 1.36
C THR A 139 11.28 25.83 0.05
N SER A 140 10.58 24.70 -0.08
CA SER A 140 10.64 23.87 -1.28
C SER A 140 10.15 24.62 -2.53
N LYS A 141 9.01 25.32 -2.45
CA LYS A 141 8.53 26.17 -3.57
C LYS A 141 9.55 27.23 -3.99
N HIS A 142 10.24 27.89 -3.04
CA HIS A 142 11.27 28.88 -3.35
C HIS A 142 12.47 28.28 -4.08
N ILE A 143 12.98 27.15 -3.58
CA ILE A 143 14.12 26.44 -4.19
C ILE A 143 13.75 25.97 -5.60
N MET A 144 12.57 25.37 -5.77
CA MET A 144 12.10 24.88 -7.07
C MET A 144 11.90 26.00 -8.08
N SER A 145 11.32 27.13 -7.65
CA SER A 145 11.17 28.32 -8.49
C SER A 145 12.53 28.86 -8.95
N ALA A 146 13.49 28.98 -8.02
CA ALA A 146 14.85 29.44 -8.33
C ALA A 146 15.60 28.46 -9.26
N ALA A 147 15.29 27.17 -9.19
CA ALA A 147 15.85 26.12 -10.06
C ALA A 147 15.16 26.03 -11.44
N GLY A 148 14.18 26.89 -11.74
CA GLY A 148 13.43 26.85 -13.00
C GLY A 148 12.58 25.60 -13.16
N VAL A 149 12.09 25.05 -12.04
CA VAL A 149 11.08 23.99 -12.02
C VAL A 149 9.71 24.68 -12.04
N PRO A 150 8.80 24.34 -12.98
CA PRO A 150 7.47 24.93 -12.99
C PRO A 150 6.75 24.69 -11.67
N ILE A 151 6.24 25.74 -11.03
CA ILE A 151 5.43 25.66 -9.80
C ILE A 151 4.02 26.14 -10.09
N ILE A 152 3.04 25.68 -9.30
CA ILE A 152 1.68 26.23 -9.37
C ILE A 152 1.74 27.73 -9.05
N GLY A 153 1.29 28.54 -10.01
CA GLY A 153 1.15 29.97 -9.84
C GLY A 153 0.21 30.29 -8.69
N GLY A 154 0.63 31.16 -7.78
CA GLY A 154 -0.16 31.52 -6.62
C GLY A 154 0.30 32.80 -5.93
N TYR A 155 -0.60 33.38 -5.15
CA TYR A 155 -0.36 34.53 -4.30
C TYR A 155 -0.56 34.17 -2.83
N HIS A 156 0.46 34.50 -2.03
CA HIS A 156 0.57 34.20 -0.60
C HIS A 156 1.08 35.43 0.18
N GLY A 157 0.95 36.63 -0.38
CA GLY A 157 1.50 37.85 0.22
C GLY A 157 0.61 38.43 1.32
N ASP A 158 1.18 39.36 2.09
CA ASP A 158 0.52 39.96 3.26
C ASP A 158 -0.66 40.89 2.92
N ASP A 159 -0.72 41.44 1.69
CA ASP A 159 -1.84 42.26 1.26
C ASP A 159 -3.04 41.36 0.92
N GLN A 160 -3.96 41.28 1.89
CA GLN A 160 -5.19 40.50 1.86
C GLN A 160 -6.41 41.29 1.38
N SER A 161 -6.22 42.48 0.76
CA SER A 161 -7.35 43.24 0.24
C SER A 161 -8.04 42.53 -0.93
N ASN A 162 -9.38 42.63 -1.02
CA ASN A 162 -10.15 41.99 -2.10
C ASN A 162 -9.64 42.38 -3.49
N LYS A 163 -9.28 43.66 -3.66
CA LYS A 163 -8.73 44.20 -4.91
C LYS A 163 -7.39 43.54 -5.27
N ARG A 164 -6.51 43.34 -4.30
CA ARG A 164 -5.20 42.69 -4.52
C ARG A 164 -5.38 41.23 -4.88
N LEU A 165 -6.18 40.49 -4.11
CA LEU A 165 -6.44 39.07 -4.33
C LEU A 165 -7.10 38.83 -5.69
N GLN A 166 -8.05 39.68 -6.10
CA GLN A 166 -8.68 39.59 -7.42
C GLN A 166 -7.71 39.91 -8.56
N ALA A 167 -6.86 40.92 -8.41
CA ALA A 167 -5.84 41.25 -9.41
C ALA A 167 -4.82 40.11 -9.59
N GLU A 168 -4.40 39.46 -8.50
CA GLU A 168 -3.50 38.31 -8.56
C GLU A 168 -4.20 37.08 -9.15
N ALA A 169 -5.49 36.83 -8.83
CA ALA A 169 -6.28 35.80 -9.48
C ALA A 169 -6.37 36.00 -11.01
N ALA A 170 -6.59 37.23 -11.46
CA ALA A 170 -6.61 37.57 -12.89
C ALA A 170 -5.25 37.34 -13.56
N LYS A 171 -4.15 37.64 -12.85
CA LYS A 171 -2.78 37.40 -13.32
C LYS A 171 -2.43 35.91 -13.40
N ILE A 172 -2.87 35.11 -12.43
CA ILE A 172 -2.71 33.64 -12.42
C ILE A 172 -3.53 33.00 -13.55
N GLY A 173 -4.71 33.57 -13.83
CA GLY A 173 -5.65 33.09 -14.84
C GLY A 173 -6.61 32.05 -14.27
N TYR A 174 -7.91 32.29 -14.47
CA TYR A 174 -8.99 31.42 -14.01
C TYR A 174 -9.01 30.05 -14.73
N PRO A 175 -9.53 28.97 -14.11
CA PRO A 175 -10.04 28.92 -12.73
C PRO A 175 -8.92 29.01 -11.69
N VAL A 176 -9.24 29.55 -10.50
CA VAL A 176 -8.33 29.64 -9.35
C VAL A 176 -8.98 29.03 -8.10
N MET A 177 -8.15 28.47 -7.22
CA MET A 177 -8.54 27.95 -5.92
C MET A 177 -8.18 28.96 -4.82
N ILE A 178 -9.15 29.26 -3.98
CA ILE A 178 -9.01 30.09 -2.78
C ILE A 178 -8.89 29.15 -1.58
N LYS A 179 -7.69 29.04 -1.01
CA LYS A 179 -7.37 28.16 0.12
C LYS A 179 -7.62 28.86 1.46
N ALA A 180 -7.78 28.06 2.51
CA ALA A 180 -8.36 28.32 3.84
C ALA A 180 -9.87 28.06 3.95
N GLY A 181 -10.64 28.16 2.85
CA GLY A 181 -12.03 27.69 2.75
C GLY A 181 -12.31 26.76 1.56
N MET A 182 -11.25 26.32 0.85
CA MET A 182 -11.30 25.39 -0.29
C MET A 182 -12.39 25.71 -1.32
N ARG A 183 -12.42 26.95 -1.83
CA ARG A 183 -13.37 27.40 -2.87
C ARG A 183 -12.71 27.52 -4.23
N ILE A 184 -13.50 27.30 -5.29
CA ILE A 184 -13.04 27.44 -6.67
C ILE A 184 -13.76 28.63 -7.30
N ALA A 185 -12.99 29.61 -7.76
CA ALA A 185 -13.49 30.70 -8.59
C ALA A 185 -13.20 30.37 -10.05
N ARG A 186 -14.27 30.16 -10.85
CA ARG A 186 -14.15 29.82 -12.27
C ARG A 186 -14.00 31.03 -13.18
N SER A 187 -14.40 32.22 -12.71
CA SER A 187 -14.32 33.46 -13.46
C SER A 187 -14.06 34.66 -12.54
N GLU A 188 -13.70 35.79 -13.13
CA GLU A 188 -13.51 37.05 -12.40
C GLU A 188 -14.79 37.54 -11.72
N LYS A 189 -15.96 37.27 -12.31
CA LYS A 189 -17.27 37.66 -11.77
C LYS A 189 -17.61 36.91 -10.48
N ASP A 190 -17.22 35.64 -10.42
CA ASP A 190 -17.55 34.76 -9.29
C ASP A 190 -16.53 34.90 -8.14
N PHE A 191 -15.37 35.53 -8.41
CA PHE A 191 -14.23 35.53 -7.49
C PHE A 191 -14.57 36.13 -6.12
N ILE A 192 -15.21 37.29 -6.07
CA ILE A 192 -15.52 37.98 -4.81
C ILE A 192 -16.51 37.17 -3.97
N GLU A 193 -17.53 36.58 -4.60
CA GLU A 193 -18.49 35.73 -3.90
C GLU A 193 -17.81 34.50 -3.28
N GLN A 194 -16.95 33.83 -4.06
CA GLN A 194 -16.19 32.67 -3.59
C GLN A 194 -15.18 33.04 -2.51
N LEU A 195 -14.54 34.21 -2.60
CA LEU A 195 -13.61 34.71 -1.60
C LEU A 195 -14.30 34.95 -0.26
N GLU A 196 -15.44 35.64 -0.25
CA GLU A 196 -16.20 35.91 0.97
C GLU A 196 -16.83 34.63 1.56
N SER A 197 -17.17 33.65 0.70
CA SER A 197 -17.56 32.31 1.14
C SER A 197 -16.39 31.59 1.83
N ALA A 198 -15.19 31.60 1.23
CA ALA A 198 -14.00 30.97 1.77
C ALA A 198 -13.56 31.60 3.11
N ARG A 199 -13.59 32.93 3.23
CA ARG A 199 -13.27 33.63 4.49
C ARG A 199 -14.19 33.24 5.63
N ARG A 200 -15.51 33.24 5.39
CA ARG A 200 -16.48 32.87 6.42
C ARG A 200 -16.25 31.44 6.93
N GLU A 201 -15.89 30.52 6.04
CA GLU A 201 -15.53 29.16 6.43
C GLU A 201 -14.23 29.10 7.22
N ALA A 202 -13.18 29.76 6.74
CA ALA A 202 -11.87 29.78 7.39
C ALA A 202 -11.93 30.39 8.79
N THR A 203 -12.64 31.53 8.95
CA THR A 203 -12.83 32.17 10.25
C THR A 203 -13.63 31.29 11.20
N LYS A 204 -14.65 30.57 10.70
CA LYS A 204 -15.45 29.67 11.53
C LYS A 204 -14.67 28.42 11.98
N SER A 205 -13.84 27.87 11.11
CA SER A 205 -13.13 26.60 11.36
C SER A 205 -11.77 26.79 12.04
N PHE A 206 -11.04 27.84 11.70
CA PHE A 206 -9.64 28.03 12.07
C PHE A 206 -9.35 29.39 12.72
N ASN A 207 -10.36 30.27 12.83
CA ASN A 207 -10.20 31.65 13.31
C ASN A 207 -9.09 32.42 12.57
N ASP A 208 -8.96 32.16 11.27
CA ASP A 208 -8.00 32.76 10.35
C ASP A 208 -8.75 33.28 9.11
N ASP A 209 -8.44 34.50 8.66
CA ASP A 209 -9.01 35.14 7.48
C ASP A 209 -8.00 35.35 6.34
N VAL A 210 -6.75 34.90 6.52
CA VAL A 210 -5.70 34.94 5.51
C VAL A 210 -6.01 33.93 4.41
N MET A 211 -6.11 34.44 3.17
CA MET A 211 -6.45 33.66 1.99
C MET A 211 -5.21 33.45 1.11
N LEU A 212 -5.11 32.25 0.54
CA LEU A 212 -4.15 31.97 -0.53
C LEU A 212 -4.91 31.77 -1.84
N VAL A 213 -4.42 32.36 -2.92
CA VAL A 213 -4.98 32.16 -4.27
C VAL A 213 -3.99 31.36 -5.08
N GLU A 214 -4.38 30.21 -5.62
CA GLU A 214 -3.54 29.38 -6.47
C GLU A 214 -4.27 29.00 -7.76
N LYS A 215 -3.53 28.70 -8.83
CA LYS A 215 -4.11 28.13 -10.05
C LYS A 215 -4.87 26.85 -9.70
N PHE A 216 -6.12 26.74 -10.15
CA PHE A 216 -6.85 25.48 -10.09
C PHE A 216 -6.56 24.70 -11.37
N VAL A 217 -6.10 23.46 -11.21
CA VAL A 217 -5.87 22.54 -12.32
C VAL A 217 -7.11 21.66 -12.45
N GLU A 218 -7.78 21.75 -13.59
CA GLU A 218 -8.92 20.89 -13.91
C GLU A 218 -8.44 19.51 -14.36
N ASP A 219 -9.20 18.48 -13.98
CA ASP A 219 -8.90 17.06 -14.26
C ASP A 219 -7.41 16.68 -14.09
N PRO A 220 -6.84 16.95 -12.90
CA PRO A 220 -5.41 16.80 -12.69
C PRO A 220 -5.00 15.33 -12.71
N ARG A 221 -3.90 15.04 -13.41
CA ARG A 221 -3.14 13.80 -13.25
C ARG A 221 -2.05 13.99 -12.21
N HIS A 222 -1.91 13.02 -11.32
CA HIS A 222 -0.77 12.95 -10.42
C HIS A 222 0.34 12.19 -11.13
N VAL A 223 1.34 12.91 -11.64
CA VAL A 223 2.48 12.34 -12.36
C VAL A 223 3.74 12.62 -11.58
N GLU A 224 4.56 11.60 -11.36
CA GLU A 224 5.77 11.74 -10.57
C GLU A 224 6.99 11.21 -11.30
N VAL A 225 8.17 11.75 -11.03
CA VAL A 225 9.41 11.34 -11.69
C VAL A 225 10.36 10.71 -10.69
N GLN A 226 10.82 9.49 -10.99
CA GLN A 226 11.92 8.89 -10.26
C GLN A 226 13.22 9.63 -10.58
N VAL A 227 13.89 10.16 -9.57
CA VAL A 227 15.24 10.71 -9.69
C VAL A 227 16.23 9.90 -8.87
N PHE A 228 17.50 9.98 -9.27
CA PHE A 228 18.61 9.38 -8.55
C PHE A 228 19.81 10.31 -8.57
N GLY A 229 20.31 10.68 -7.40
CA GLY A 229 21.51 11.50 -7.25
C GLY A 229 22.67 10.73 -6.63
N ASP A 230 23.91 11.13 -6.92
CA ASP A 230 25.11 10.62 -6.25
C ASP A 230 25.87 11.69 -5.44
N MET A 231 26.85 11.26 -4.64
CA MET A 231 27.69 12.16 -3.85
C MET A 231 28.66 13.01 -4.68
N HIS A 232 28.65 12.86 -6.00
CA HIS A 232 29.56 13.54 -6.94
C HIS A 232 28.83 14.65 -7.72
N GLY A 233 27.59 14.97 -7.34
CA GLY A 233 26.76 16.00 -7.98
C GLY A 233 26.09 15.55 -9.28
N ASN A 234 26.15 14.25 -9.61
CA ASN A 234 25.41 13.70 -10.74
C ASN A 234 23.97 13.40 -10.32
N ALA A 235 23.04 13.59 -11.25
CA ALA A 235 21.65 13.19 -11.07
C ALA A 235 21.04 12.78 -12.41
N VAL A 236 20.21 11.74 -12.39
CA VAL A 236 19.46 11.20 -13.53
C VAL A 236 18.00 11.00 -13.17
N TYR A 237 17.13 10.88 -14.17
CA TYR A 237 15.73 10.46 -14.00
C TYR A 237 15.48 9.08 -14.64
N LEU A 238 14.61 8.29 -14.01
CA LEU A 238 14.20 6.95 -14.44
C LEU A 238 12.72 6.94 -14.85
N PHE A 239 12.39 7.90 -15.72
CA PHE A 239 11.05 8.17 -16.25
C PHE A 239 10.01 8.50 -15.18
N GLU A 240 8.79 8.74 -15.65
CA GLU A 240 7.64 9.10 -14.86
C GLU A 240 6.73 7.92 -14.55
N ARG A 241 5.99 8.05 -13.46
CA ARG A 241 4.87 7.19 -13.07
C ARG A 241 3.60 8.03 -13.06
N ASP A 242 2.50 7.45 -13.49
CA ASP A 242 1.16 7.98 -13.27
C ASP A 242 0.55 7.28 -12.07
N CYS A 243 0.22 8.06 -11.05
CA CYS A 243 -0.37 7.59 -9.81
C CYS A 243 -1.76 8.21 -9.60
N SER A 244 -2.46 8.61 -10.67
CA SER A 244 -3.72 9.36 -10.58
C SER A 244 -4.86 8.55 -9.96
N VAL A 245 -4.80 7.21 -10.03
CA VAL A 245 -5.80 6.32 -9.42
C VAL A 245 -5.56 6.23 -7.92
N GLN A 246 -6.20 7.14 -7.20
CA GLN A 246 -6.10 7.26 -5.74
C GLN A 246 -7.48 7.27 -5.10
N ARG A 247 -7.54 6.79 -3.86
CA ARG A 247 -8.74 6.85 -3.02
C ARG A 247 -8.42 7.64 -1.76
N ARG A 248 -9.08 8.78 -1.54
CA ARG A 248 -8.84 9.64 -0.35
C ARG A 248 -7.34 9.93 -0.12
N HIS A 249 -6.61 10.29 -1.19
CA HIS A 249 -5.16 10.54 -1.19
C HIS A 249 -4.26 9.33 -0.93
N GLN A 250 -4.80 8.11 -1.00
CA GLN A 250 -4.03 6.87 -0.96
C GLN A 250 -3.88 6.33 -2.37
N LYS A 251 -2.64 6.16 -2.85
CA LYS A 251 -2.35 5.55 -4.16
C LYS A 251 -2.77 4.07 -4.16
N ILE A 252 -3.43 3.64 -5.24
CA ILE A 252 -4.00 2.28 -5.40
C ILE A 252 -3.41 1.56 -6.61
N ILE A 253 -3.44 2.23 -7.76
CA ILE A 253 -2.85 1.75 -9.02
C ILE A 253 -1.83 2.78 -9.48
N GLU A 254 -0.66 2.30 -9.83
CA GLU A 254 0.45 3.07 -10.35
C GLU A 254 0.94 2.45 -11.65
N GLU A 255 1.29 3.27 -12.62
CA GLU A 255 1.80 2.76 -13.90
C GLU A 255 2.95 3.59 -14.43
N ALA A 256 3.85 2.93 -15.16
CA ALA A 256 5.01 3.54 -15.78
C ALA A 256 5.22 2.93 -17.18
N PRO A 257 5.52 3.73 -18.22
CA PRO A 257 5.47 5.20 -18.22
C PRO A 257 4.03 5.73 -18.11
N GLY A 258 3.86 7.03 -17.86
CA GLY A 258 2.53 7.63 -17.80
C GLY A 258 1.83 7.59 -19.16
N PRO A 259 0.57 7.13 -19.25
CA PRO A 259 -0.12 6.95 -20.53
C PRO A 259 -0.35 8.28 -21.24
N GLY A 260 -0.27 8.29 -22.57
CA GLY A 260 -0.54 9.49 -23.39
C GLY A 260 0.53 10.59 -23.32
N ILE A 261 1.55 10.47 -22.46
CA ILE A 261 2.63 11.47 -22.35
C ILE A 261 3.61 11.30 -23.52
N SER A 262 3.78 12.36 -24.31
CA SER A 262 4.69 12.36 -25.45
C SER A 262 6.16 12.31 -25.01
N ALA A 263 7.06 11.84 -25.89
CA ALA A 263 8.49 11.79 -25.59
C ALA A 263 9.09 13.18 -25.26
N GLU A 264 8.58 14.24 -25.89
CA GLU A 264 9.02 15.60 -25.62
C GLU A 264 8.61 16.07 -24.22
N VAL A 265 7.35 15.86 -23.84
CA VAL A 265 6.85 16.22 -22.51
C VAL A 265 7.56 15.41 -21.44
N ARG A 266 7.72 14.10 -21.65
CA ARG A 266 8.47 13.20 -20.77
C ARG A 266 9.89 13.68 -20.51
N ARG A 267 10.60 14.10 -21.56
CA ARG A 267 11.94 14.67 -21.43
C ARG A 267 11.92 15.96 -20.62
N LYS A 268 11.00 16.89 -20.90
CA LYS A 268 10.87 18.15 -20.13
C LYS A 268 10.59 17.89 -18.65
N LEU A 269 9.72 16.92 -18.35
CA LEU A 269 9.37 16.51 -17.00
C LEU A 269 10.59 15.91 -16.28
N GLY A 270 11.30 14.97 -16.92
CA GLY A 270 12.53 14.37 -16.40
C GLY A 270 13.65 15.38 -16.15
N GLU A 271 13.91 16.28 -17.10
CA GLU A 271 14.90 17.35 -16.96
C GLU A 271 14.52 18.32 -15.84
N ALA A 272 13.23 18.62 -15.64
CA ALA A 272 12.77 19.43 -14.52
C ALA A 272 13.00 18.74 -13.18
N ALA A 273 12.72 17.44 -13.08
CA ALA A 273 12.98 16.66 -11.88
C ALA A 273 14.48 16.56 -11.56
N VAL A 274 15.35 16.43 -12.56
CA VAL A 274 16.81 16.47 -12.34
C VAL A 274 17.27 17.84 -11.86
N ARG A 275 16.71 18.94 -12.38
CA ARG A 275 16.99 20.29 -11.84
C ARG A 275 16.55 20.42 -10.39
N ALA A 276 15.37 19.89 -10.04
CA ALA A 276 14.88 19.85 -8.66
C ALA A 276 15.86 19.12 -7.73
N ALA A 277 16.30 17.91 -8.12
CA ALA A 277 17.26 17.12 -7.35
C ALA A 277 18.61 17.84 -7.19
N LYS A 278 19.14 18.43 -8.27
CA LYS A 278 20.41 19.17 -8.21
C LYS A 278 20.33 20.44 -7.36
N ALA A 279 19.17 21.09 -7.28
CA ALA A 279 18.99 22.31 -6.50
C ALA A 279 19.15 22.10 -5.00
N VAL A 280 19.06 20.86 -4.52
CA VAL A 280 19.17 20.48 -3.10
C VAL A 280 20.31 19.51 -2.84
N ASP A 281 21.25 19.37 -3.78
CA ASP A 281 22.38 18.42 -3.70
C ASP A 281 21.92 17.00 -3.32
N TYR A 282 20.84 16.54 -3.97
CA TYR A 282 20.16 15.30 -3.61
C TYR A 282 21.04 14.06 -3.82
N VAL A 283 20.94 13.08 -2.91
CA VAL A 283 21.67 11.80 -2.97
C VAL A 283 20.71 10.63 -2.76
N GLY A 284 20.93 9.53 -3.47
CA GLY A 284 20.08 8.34 -3.40
C GLY A 284 18.83 8.46 -4.27
N ALA A 285 17.84 7.60 -3.99
CA ALA A 285 16.57 7.57 -4.69
C ALA A 285 15.61 8.63 -4.14
N GLY A 286 14.97 9.37 -5.04
CA GLY A 286 13.94 10.35 -4.70
C GLY A 286 12.86 10.42 -5.75
N THR A 287 11.74 11.04 -5.40
CA THR A 287 10.63 11.24 -6.34
C THR A 287 10.20 12.69 -6.33
N VAL A 288 10.07 13.29 -7.51
CA VAL A 288 9.52 14.64 -7.68
C VAL A 288 8.09 14.49 -8.18
N GLU A 289 7.11 14.89 -7.38
CA GLU A 289 5.69 14.79 -7.69
C GLU A 289 5.21 16.07 -8.41
N PHE A 290 4.48 15.88 -9.50
CA PHE A 290 3.88 16.94 -10.30
C PHE A 290 2.37 16.75 -10.42
N ILE A 291 1.67 17.86 -10.51
CA ILE A 291 0.30 17.91 -11.00
C ILE A 291 0.36 18.26 -12.48
N MET A 292 -0.24 17.43 -13.33
CA MET A 292 -0.30 17.62 -14.78
C MET A 292 -1.74 17.89 -15.23
N ASP A 293 -1.94 18.91 -16.06
CA ASP A 293 -3.24 19.23 -16.66
C ASP A 293 -3.50 18.46 -17.97
N ALA A 294 -4.69 18.62 -18.54
CA ALA A 294 -5.12 17.94 -19.76
C ALA A 294 -4.27 18.30 -20.99
N GLU A 295 -3.67 19.49 -21.02
CA GLU A 295 -2.73 19.96 -22.05
C GLU A 295 -1.28 19.51 -21.79
N HIS A 296 -1.06 18.70 -20.75
CA HIS A 296 0.25 18.24 -20.28
C HIS A 296 1.21 19.35 -19.79
N ASN A 297 0.68 20.51 -19.38
CA ASN A 297 1.46 21.40 -18.52
C ASN A 297 1.55 20.77 -17.14
N PHE A 298 2.72 20.84 -16.53
CA PHE A 298 2.99 20.21 -15.26
C PHE A 298 3.54 21.22 -14.26
N TYR A 299 3.23 21.01 -12.99
CA TYR A 299 3.59 21.92 -11.91
C TYR A 299 4.04 21.11 -10.70
N PHE A 300 5.18 21.49 -10.14
CA PHE A 300 5.75 20.88 -8.94
C PHE A 300 4.77 20.94 -7.78
N MET A 301 4.56 19.79 -7.14
CA MET A 301 3.73 19.65 -5.96
C MET A 301 4.60 19.49 -4.72
N GLU A 302 5.47 18.48 -4.73
CA GLU A 302 6.41 18.17 -3.65
C GLU A 302 7.53 17.25 -4.14
N MET A 303 8.52 17.01 -3.28
CA MET A 303 9.58 16.04 -3.52
C MET A 303 9.68 15.12 -2.30
N ASN A 304 9.46 13.83 -2.49
CA ASN A 304 9.62 12.86 -1.42
C ASN A 304 11.09 12.46 -1.30
N THR A 305 11.61 12.54 -0.09
CA THR A 305 13.04 12.44 0.20
C THR A 305 13.49 10.99 0.46
N ARG A 306 12.92 10.06 -0.31
CA ARG A 306 13.03 8.60 -0.08
C ARG A 306 12.71 7.79 -1.34
N LEU A 307 12.98 6.50 -1.29
CA LEU A 307 12.42 5.52 -2.23
C LEU A 307 10.88 5.54 -2.12
N GLN A 308 10.18 5.57 -3.25
CA GLN A 308 8.72 5.45 -3.27
C GLN A 308 8.28 3.98 -3.20
N VAL A 309 7.03 3.76 -2.76
CA VAL A 309 6.49 2.39 -2.64
C VAL A 309 6.44 1.75 -4.02
N GLU A 310 5.91 2.50 -4.97
CA GLU A 310 5.69 2.23 -6.40
C GLU A 310 6.97 2.29 -7.25
N HIS A 311 8.16 2.26 -6.66
CA HIS A 311 9.40 2.14 -7.42
C HIS A 311 9.50 0.86 -8.30
N PRO A 312 8.83 -0.28 -8.02
CA PRO A 312 8.91 -1.46 -8.88
C PRO A 312 8.46 -1.20 -10.31
N VAL A 313 7.46 -0.36 -10.57
CA VAL A 313 7.05 -0.08 -11.96
C VAL A 313 8.16 0.64 -12.74
N SER A 314 8.91 1.53 -12.08
CA SER A 314 10.10 2.17 -12.68
C SER A 314 11.22 1.17 -12.92
N GLU A 315 11.45 0.23 -11.99
CA GLU A 315 12.43 -0.85 -12.17
C GLU A 315 12.06 -1.77 -13.34
N MET A 316 10.79 -2.13 -13.49
CA MET A 316 10.32 -3.02 -14.56
C MET A 316 10.51 -2.41 -15.96
N ILE A 317 10.28 -1.11 -16.12
CA ILE A 317 10.47 -0.44 -17.42
C ILE A 317 11.93 -0.07 -17.73
N THR A 318 12.80 0.00 -16.73
CA THR A 318 14.21 0.38 -16.92
C THR A 318 15.17 -0.80 -16.82
N GLY A 319 14.77 -1.91 -16.19
CA GLY A 319 15.64 -3.03 -15.85
C GLY A 319 16.68 -2.70 -14.77
N THR A 320 16.44 -1.67 -13.96
CA THR A 320 17.34 -1.25 -12.88
C THR A 320 16.93 -1.84 -11.52
N ASP A 321 17.85 -1.86 -10.55
CA ASP A 321 17.56 -2.12 -9.14
C ASP A 321 17.94 -0.86 -8.35
N LEU A 322 16.92 -0.09 -7.94
CA LEU A 322 17.09 1.19 -7.28
C LEU A 322 17.67 1.04 -5.88
N VAL A 323 17.35 -0.06 -5.18
CA VAL A 323 17.97 -0.36 -3.88
C VAL A 323 19.46 -0.69 -4.04
N GLU A 324 19.83 -1.37 -5.13
CA GLU A 324 21.24 -1.65 -5.44
C GLU A 324 21.99 -0.34 -5.68
N TRP A 325 21.40 0.59 -6.45
CA TRP A 325 21.95 1.91 -6.66
C TRP A 325 22.06 2.71 -5.36
N GLN A 326 21.09 2.57 -4.44
CA GLN A 326 21.11 3.26 -3.15
C GLN A 326 22.30 2.80 -2.31
N LEU A 327 22.55 1.49 -2.27
CA LEU A 327 23.71 0.91 -1.58
C LEU A 327 25.04 1.34 -2.19
N ARG A 328 25.16 1.35 -3.53
CA ARG A 328 26.37 1.77 -4.24
C ARG A 328 26.68 3.26 -4.02
N VAL A 329 25.68 4.13 -4.21
CA VAL A 329 25.85 5.57 -4.02
C VAL A 329 26.14 5.90 -2.57
N ALA A 330 25.48 5.25 -1.61
CA ALA A 330 25.77 5.42 -0.19
C ALA A 330 27.19 4.97 0.18
N ALA A 331 27.75 4.00 -0.54
CA ALA A 331 29.16 3.59 -0.44
C ALA A 331 30.15 4.59 -1.07
N GLY A 332 29.66 5.67 -1.70
CA GLY A 332 30.47 6.69 -2.38
C GLY A 332 30.74 6.41 -3.86
N GLU A 333 30.12 5.39 -4.46
CA GLU A 333 30.20 5.14 -5.90
C GLU A 333 29.46 6.24 -6.69
N ARG A 334 29.82 6.39 -7.97
CA ARG A 334 29.06 7.20 -8.93
C ARG A 334 27.83 6.45 -9.42
N LEU A 335 26.91 7.18 -10.04
CA LEU A 335 25.76 6.56 -10.73
C LEU A 335 26.24 5.47 -11.72
N PRO A 336 25.61 4.27 -11.72
CA PRO A 336 26.01 3.18 -12.61
C PRO A 336 25.75 3.45 -14.10
N LEU A 337 24.79 4.32 -14.42
CA LEU A 337 24.37 4.66 -15.78
C LEU A 337 24.28 6.18 -15.95
N LEU A 338 24.56 6.67 -17.16
CA LEU A 338 24.28 8.05 -17.55
C LEU A 338 22.83 8.16 -18.03
N GLN A 339 22.32 9.39 -18.17
CA GLN A 339 20.93 9.64 -18.58
C GLN A 339 20.57 8.97 -19.91
N ASP A 340 21.50 8.97 -20.87
CA ASP A 340 21.29 8.40 -22.21
C ASP A 340 21.36 6.87 -22.23
N ASP A 341 21.89 6.24 -21.17
CA ASP A 341 21.96 4.78 -21.02
C ASP A 341 20.69 4.19 -20.40
N ILE A 342 19.80 5.02 -19.85
CA ILE A 342 18.56 4.61 -19.20
C ILE A 342 17.47 4.47 -20.27
N ILE A 343 17.20 3.23 -20.67
CA ILE A 343 16.29 2.91 -21.77
C ILE A 343 14.89 2.58 -21.22
N LEU A 344 13.86 3.21 -21.80
CA LEU A 344 12.46 2.89 -21.54
C LEU A 344 12.07 1.61 -22.30
N LYS A 345 11.60 0.59 -21.59
CA LYS A 345 11.13 -0.67 -22.16
C LYS A 345 9.71 -0.98 -21.71
N GLY A 346 8.81 -1.19 -22.67
CA GLY A 346 7.45 -1.65 -22.39
C GLY A 346 6.65 -0.72 -21.49
N HIS A 347 5.76 -1.32 -20.71
CA HIS A 347 4.86 -0.67 -19.77
C HIS A 347 4.71 -1.59 -18.55
N SER A 348 4.56 -1.01 -17.36
CA SER A 348 4.35 -1.73 -16.12
C SER A 348 3.24 -1.06 -15.33
N PHE A 349 2.37 -1.87 -14.74
CA PHE A 349 1.37 -1.42 -13.78
C PHE A 349 1.60 -2.15 -12.45
N GLU A 350 1.30 -1.49 -11.35
CA GLU A 350 1.31 -2.04 -10.00
C GLU A 350 -0.06 -1.82 -9.37
N ALA A 351 -0.48 -2.80 -8.58
CA ALA A 351 -1.69 -2.72 -7.79
C ALA A 351 -1.33 -2.97 -6.32
N ARG A 352 -1.71 -2.05 -5.44
CA ARG A 352 -1.52 -2.23 -4.01
C ARG A 352 -2.60 -3.12 -3.42
N ILE A 353 -2.17 -4.23 -2.82
CA ILE A 353 -3.06 -5.13 -2.10
C ILE A 353 -3.16 -4.67 -0.64
N TYR A 354 -4.22 -3.95 -0.32
CA TYR A 354 -4.53 -3.54 1.06
C TYR A 354 -5.48 -4.52 1.74
N ALA A 355 -5.26 -4.76 3.03
CA ALA A 355 -6.23 -5.42 3.89
C ALA A 355 -7.35 -4.45 4.26
N GLU A 356 -8.19 -4.10 3.30
CA GLU A 356 -9.34 -3.20 3.44
C GLU A 356 -10.58 -3.85 2.84
N ASP A 357 -11.76 -3.54 3.37
CA ASP A 357 -13.02 -4.10 2.88
C ASP A 357 -13.78 -3.10 1.98
N PRO A 358 -13.79 -3.29 0.64
CA PRO A 358 -14.51 -2.40 -0.27
C PRO A 358 -16.02 -2.33 -0.02
N ASN A 359 -16.61 -3.36 0.59
CA ASN A 359 -18.05 -3.40 0.89
C ASN A 359 -18.40 -2.63 2.17
N ASN A 360 -17.40 -2.22 2.94
CA ASN A 360 -17.55 -1.54 4.22
C ASN A 360 -16.71 -0.26 4.26
N ASP A 361 -16.92 0.61 3.27
CA ASP A 361 -16.25 1.91 3.11
C ASP A 361 -14.72 1.87 3.16
N PHE A 362 -14.14 0.74 2.73
CA PHE A 362 -12.70 0.45 2.76
C PHE A 362 -12.10 0.52 4.17
N LEU A 363 -12.87 0.13 5.19
CA LEU A 363 -12.35 0.01 6.55
C LEU A 363 -11.20 -1.02 6.58
N PRO A 364 -10.07 -0.69 7.25
CA PRO A 364 -8.97 -1.64 7.41
C PRO A 364 -9.39 -2.90 8.16
N GLY A 365 -9.11 -4.05 7.55
CA GLY A 365 -9.21 -5.38 8.12
C GLY A 365 -7.90 -5.81 8.79
N ALA A 366 -8.01 -6.57 9.88
CA ALA A 366 -6.85 -7.18 10.54
C ALA A 366 -7.24 -8.57 11.03
N GLY A 367 -6.31 -9.53 10.90
CA GLY A 367 -6.52 -10.92 11.30
C GLY A 367 -5.42 -11.82 10.73
N PRO A 368 -5.43 -13.11 11.08
CA PRO A 368 -4.51 -14.08 10.50
C PRO A 368 -4.81 -14.28 9.00
N LEU A 369 -3.75 -14.41 8.20
CA LEU A 369 -3.86 -14.79 6.79
C LEU A 369 -3.97 -16.31 6.70
N LEU A 370 -5.19 -16.82 6.70
CA LEU A 370 -5.46 -18.27 6.67
C LEU A 370 -5.04 -18.93 5.36
N HIS A 371 -5.11 -18.19 4.25
CA HIS A 371 -4.68 -18.63 2.94
C HIS A 371 -3.98 -17.50 2.19
N LEU A 372 -2.85 -17.81 1.55
CA LEU A 372 -2.20 -16.91 0.61
C LEU A 372 -1.62 -17.71 -0.54
N SER A 373 -2.15 -17.49 -1.74
CA SER A 373 -1.58 -17.98 -2.99
C SER A 373 -1.29 -16.80 -3.89
N THR A 374 -0.08 -16.77 -4.45
CA THR A 374 0.36 -15.74 -5.38
C THR A 374 0.77 -16.39 -6.69
N PRO A 375 0.58 -15.74 -7.85
CA PRO A 375 1.12 -16.28 -9.10
C PRO A 375 2.65 -16.43 -9.00
N GLU A 376 3.20 -17.37 -9.75
CA GLU A 376 4.66 -17.51 -9.84
C GLU A 376 5.26 -16.26 -10.45
N ALA A 377 6.34 -15.77 -9.85
CA ALA A 377 7.05 -14.62 -10.38
C ALA A 377 7.79 -15.02 -11.67
N ASP A 378 7.66 -14.20 -12.71
CA ASP A 378 8.31 -14.37 -14.00
C ASP A 378 8.82 -13.03 -14.53
N GLU A 379 9.16 -12.96 -15.82
CA GLU A 379 9.69 -11.74 -16.43
C GLU A 379 8.67 -10.58 -16.46
N ASN A 380 7.36 -10.89 -16.40
CA ASN A 380 6.27 -9.91 -16.49
C ASN A 380 5.47 -9.77 -15.18
N THR A 381 5.64 -10.71 -14.26
CA THR A 381 4.90 -10.80 -13.00
C THR A 381 5.87 -10.68 -11.83
N ARG A 382 5.77 -9.57 -11.10
CA ARG A 382 6.58 -9.31 -9.90
C ARG A 382 5.71 -9.12 -8.69
N ILE A 383 6.14 -9.70 -7.56
CA ILE A 383 5.43 -9.60 -6.29
C ILE A 383 6.38 -9.15 -5.18
N GLU A 384 6.04 -8.02 -4.57
CA GLU A 384 6.63 -7.49 -3.35
C GLU A 384 5.69 -7.81 -2.18
N THR A 385 6.12 -8.68 -1.27
CA THR A 385 5.31 -9.06 -0.09
C THR A 385 6.14 -9.05 1.19
N GLY A 386 5.51 -8.60 2.27
CA GLY A 386 6.01 -8.67 3.64
C GLY A 386 5.24 -9.66 4.50
N VAL A 387 4.26 -10.34 3.92
CA VAL A 387 3.36 -11.27 4.61
C VAL A 387 3.49 -12.66 4.01
N ARG A 388 3.12 -13.65 4.81
CA ARG A 388 3.00 -15.05 4.41
C ARG A 388 1.72 -15.62 5.01
N GLU A 389 1.25 -16.72 4.43
CA GLU A 389 0.22 -17.53 5.07
C GLU A 389 0.62 -17.83 6.52
N ASP A 390 -0.35 -17.79 7.43
CA ASP A 390 -0.11 -17.94 8.85
C ASP A 390 0.63 -19.25 9.11
N PRO A 391 1.90 -19.21 9.56
CA PRO A 391 2.71 -20.41 9.75
C PRO A 391 2.18 -21.29 10.89
N PHE A 392 1.27 -20.75 11.72
CA PHE A 392 0.60 -21.47 12.79
C PHE A 392 -0.81 -21.92 12.41
N SER A 393 -1.29 -21.58 11.21
CA SER A 393 -2.61 -21.99 10.74
C SER A 393 -2.64 -23.51 10.57
N PRO A 394 -3.55 -24.23 11.26
CA PRO A 394 -3.74 -25.66 11.02
C PRO A 394 -4.32 -25.95 9.62
N PHE A 395 -4.68 -24.91 8.87
CA PHE A 395 -5.27 -24.98 7.53
C PHE A 395 -4.31 -24.54 6.41
N GLY A 396 -3.15 -23.96 6.74
CA GLY A 396 -2.18 -23.50 5.73
C GLY A 396 -1.41 -24.65 5.03
N CYS A 397 -1.34 -25.80 5.69
CA CYS A 397 -0.95 -27.05 5.04
C CYS A 397 -2.22 -27.76 4.54
N SER A 398 -2.56 -27.58 3.26
CA SER A 398 -3.62 -28.34 2.58
C SER A 398 -3.21 -29.80 2.27
N SER A 399 -2.33 -30.39 3.09
CA SER A 399 -2.04 -31.83 3.07
C SER A 399 -3.20 -32.66 3.63
N GLY A 400 -4.15 -32.02 4.34
CA GLY A 400 -5.21 -32.72 5.07
C GLY A 400 -4.66 -33.71 6.11
N PHE A 401 -3.36 -33.66 6.38
CA PHE A 401 -2.67 -34.64 7.21
C PHE A 401 -3.02 -34.37 8.67
N ARG A 402 -3.80 -35.27 9.25
CA ARG A 402 -3.90 -35.39 10.71
C ARG A 402 -3.24 -36.71 11.10
N VAL A 403 -2.31 -36.63 12.03
CA VAL A 403 -1.69 -37.82 12.62
C VAL A 403 -2.79 -38.67 13.25
N ASN A 404 -2.83 -39.97 12.90
CA ASN A 404 -3.78 -40.97 13.39
C ASN A 404 -5.26 -40.74 12.99
N ILE A 405 -5.54 -40.12 11.84
CA ILE A 405 -6.89 -40.13 11.26
C ILE A 405 -6.91 -40.91 9.93
N ASP A 406 -7.88 -41.79 9.76
CA ASP A 406 -8.20 -42.34 8.44
C ASP A 406 -8.99 -41.28 7.66
N LEU A 407 -8.44 -40.83 6.52
CA LEU A 407 -9.10 -39.86 5.63
C LEU A 407 -10.28 -40.53 4.92
N SER A 408 -11.38 -40.68 5.64
CA SER A 408 -12.68 -41.12 5.14
C SER A 408 -13.66 -39.95 5.18
N ARG A 409 -14.32 -39.68 4.06
CA ARG A 409 -15.42 -38.70 4.00
C ARG A 409 -16.69 -39.38 3.55
N ASN A 410 -17.70 -39.32 4.40
CA ASN A 410 -19.05 -39.74 4.04
C ASN A 410 -19.72 -38.59 3.26
N MET A 411 -20.07 -38.85 2.01
CA MET A 411 -20.78 -37.94 1.13
C MET A 411 -22.10 -38.57 0.73
N THR A 412 -23.21 -37.83 0.83
CA THR A 412 -24.47 -38.26 0.26
C THR A 412 -24.64 -37.57 -1.08
N LEU A 413 -24.59 -38.32 -2.18
CA LEU A 413 -24.90 -37.78 -3.50
C LEU A 413 -26.41 -37.96 -3.76
N GLN A 414 -27.02 -36.92 -4.31
CA GLN A 414 -28.42 -36.95 -4.72
C GLN A 414 -28.47 -37.09 -6.23
N LEU A 415 -29.06 -38.19 -6.72
CA LEU A 415 -29.26 -38.44 -8.15
C LEU A 415 -30.72 -38.14 -8.50
N GLY A 416 -30.97 -36.94 -9.04
CA GLY A 416 -32.32 -36.45 -9.32
C GLY A 416 -33.21 -36.36 -8.07
N ASP A 417 -34.52 -36.53 -8.24
CA ASP A 417 -35.51 -36.29 -7.18
C ASP A 417 -35.74 -37.48 -6.22
N LYS A 418 -35.08 -38.64 -6.43
CA LYS A 418 -35.55 -39.90 -5.83
C LYS A 418 -34.53 -40.78 -5.10
N SER A 419 -33.22 -40.50 -5.11
CA SER A 419 -32.28 -41.31 -4.31
C SER A 419 -31.15 -40.49 -3.67
N LYS A 420 -30.98 -40.71 -2.36
CA LYS A 420 -29.80 -40.31 -1.58
C LYS A 420 -28.89 -41.53 -1.48
N CYS A 421 -27.75 -41.49 -2.16
CA CYS A 421 -26.77 -42.57 -2.10
C CYS A 421 -25.66 -42.16 -1.13
N PRO A 422 -25.46 -42.87 0.00
CA PRO A 422 -24.31 -42.64 0.85
C PRO A 422 -23.07 -43.26 0.20
N HIS A 423 -22.00 -42.48 0.16
CA HIS A 423 -20.71 -42.86 -0.38
C HIS A 423 -19.63 -42.56 0.65
N THR A 424 -18.61 -43.40 0.71
CA THR A 424 -17.41 -43.10 1.51
C THR A 424 -16.24 -42.90 0.57
N VAL A 425 -15.63 -41.72 0.61
CA VAL A 425 -14.44 -41.39 -0.17
C VAL A 425 -13.20 -41.60 0.70
N PHE A 426 -12.25 -42.38 0.19
CA PHE A 426 -10.94 -42.61 0.80
C PHE A 426 -9.87 -42.28 -0.24
N ALA A 427 -9.07 -41.23 -0.06
CA ALA A 427 -7.99 -40.89 -1.01
C ALA A 427 -8.41 -41.02 -2.50
N SER A 428 -7.93 -42.04 -3.22
CA SER A 428 -8.27 -42.37 -4.62
C SER A 428 -9.30 -43.51 -4.80
N CYS A 429 -10.14 -43.73 -3.80
CA CYS A 429 -11.15 -44.79 -3.76
C CYS A 429 -12.52 -44.22 -3.35
N LEU A 430 -13.58 -44.69 -4.00
CA LEU A 430 -14.97 -44.36 -3.73
C LEU A 430 -15.71 -45.67 -3.40
N GLN A 431 -16.27 -45.78 -2.20
CA GLN A 431 -17.13 -46.90 -1.83
C GLN A 431 -18.60 -46.52 -2.02
N ILE A 432 -19.34 -47.35 -2.75
CA ILE A 432 -20.78 -47.24 -2.98
C ILE A 432 -21.44 -48.54 -2.53
N GLY A 433 -22.16 -48.52 -1.41
CA GLY A 433 -22.65 -49.75 -0.79
C GLY A 433 -21.50 -50.67 -0.36
N GLU A 434 -21.50 -51.91 -0.85
CA GLU A 434 -20.43 -52.90 -0.59
C GLU A 434 -19.32 -52.88 -1.63
N GLU A 435 -19.46 -52.11 -2.71
CA GLU A 435 -18.51 -52.07 -3.81
C GLU A 435 -17.49 -50.94 -3.68
N LEU A 436 -16.24 -51.24 -4.00
CA LEU A 436 -15.12 -50.29 -3.97
C LEU A 436 -14.68 -49.96 -5.41
N TYR A 437 -14.58 -48.67 -5.70
CA TYR A 437 -14.16 -48.13 -6.98
C TYR A 437 -12.87 -47.35 -6.82
N HIS A 438 -11.84 -47.65 -7.60
CA HIS A 438 -10.65 -46.81 -7.71
C HIS A 438 -10.92 -45.67 -8.69
N VAL A 439 -10.80 -44.43 -8.21
CA VAL A 439 -11.18 -43.24 -8.99
C VAL A 439 -10.06 -42.21 -9.01
N THR A 440 -9.84 -41.61 -10.17
CA THR A 440 -8.97 -40.44 -10.35
C THR A 440 -9.65 -39.44 -11.28
N GLY A 441 -9.42 -38.15 -11.10
CA GLY A 441 -10.03 -37.13 -11.94
C GLY A 441 -9.28 -35.80 -11.91
N GLU A 442 -9.17 -35.16 -13.08
CA GLU A 442 -8.61 -33.81 -13.26
C GLU A 442 -9.48 -33.03 -14.25
N VAL A 443 -9.66 -31.73 -14.02
CA VAL A 443 -10.45 -30.86 -14.92
C VAL A 443 -9.50 -30.05 -15.78
N GLU A 444 -9.66 -30.14 -17.10
CA GLU A 444 -8.87 -29.41 -18.09
C GLU A 444 -9.79 -28.48 -18.90
N SER A 445 -9.31 -27.28 -19.25
CA SER A 445 -10.02 -26.35 -20.12
C SER A 445 -9.37 -26.31 -21.49
N GLU A 446 -10.15 -26.59 -22.54
CA GLU A 446 -9.70 -26.58 -23.94
C GLU A 446 -10.72 -25.84 -24.82
N GLY A 447 -10.29 -24.79 -25.51
CA GLY A 447 -11.14 -24.08 -26.49
C GLY A 447 -12.41 -23.43 -25.91
N GLY A 448 -12.39 -23.02 -24.63
CA GLY A 448 -13.55 -22.43 -23.95
C GLY A 448 -14.57 -23.44 -23.42
N ALA A 449 -14.25 -24.74 -23.49
CA ALA A 449 -15.01 -25.82 -22.86
C ALA A 449 -14.19 -26.51 -21.77
N SER A 450 -14.85 -26.95 -20.71
CA SER A 450 -14.21 -27.73 -19.65
C SER A 450 -14.45 -29.23 -19.88
N PHE A 451 -13.41 -30.04 -19.64
CA PHE A 451 -13.45 -31.49 -19.74
C PHE A 451 -12.96 -32.12 -18.44
N LEU A 452 -13.60 -33.18 -18.00
CA LEU A 452 -13.13 -33.99 -16.87
C LEU A 452 -12.35 -35.18 -17.44
N HIS A 453 -11.05 -35.25 -17.16
CA HIS A 453 -10.22 -36.41 -17.44
C HIS A 453 -10.29 -37.32 -16.22
N CYS A 454 -11.09 -38.39 -16.28
CA CYS A 454 -11.24 -39.28 -15.15
C CYS A 454 -10.96 -40.74 -15.49
N SER A 455 -10.66 -41.52 -14.45
CA SER A 455 -10.58 -42.96 -14.52
C SER A 455 -11.39 -43.59 -13.40
N VAL A 456 -12.17 -44.61 -13.73
CA VAL A 456 -12.89 -45.45 -12.77
C VAL A 456 -12.47 -46.89 -13.01
N ASN A 457 -11.84 -47.53 -12.02
CA ASN A 457 -11.26 -48.88 -12.11
C ASN A 457 -10.34 -49.07 -13.33
N GLY A 458 -9.57 -48.04 -13.69
CA GLY A 458 -8.65 -48.06 -14.83
C GLY A 458 -9.31 -47.76 -16.20
N VAL A 459 -10.64 -47.70 -16.27
CA VAL A 459 -11.35 -47.25 -17.48
C VAL A 459 -11.27 -45.73 -17.53
N LYS A 460 -10.69 -45.17 -18.59
CA LYS A 460 -10.53 -43.73 -18.76
C LYS A 460 -11.69 -43.14 -19.54
N SER A 461 -12.16 -41.96 -19.15
CA SER A 461 -13.15 -41.19 -19.89
C SER A 461 -12.84 -39.70 -19.86
N ARG A 462 -13.40 -39.00 -20.85
CA ARG A 462 -13.23 -37.55 -21.05
C ARG A 462 -14.57 -36.85 -21.30
N PRO A 463 -15.52 -36.86 -20.33
CA PRO A 463 -16.76 -36.12 -20.49
C PRO A 463 -16.53 -34.61 -20.54
N LYS A 464 -17.35 -33.92 -21.34
CA LYS A 464 -17.46 -32.47 -21.30
C LYS A 464 -18.26 -32.08 -20.07
N ILE A 465 -17.82 -31.04 -19.36
CA ILE A 465 -18.50 -30.52 -18.19
C ILE A 465 -18.92 -29.06 -18.40
N VAL A 466 -20.08 -28.72 -17.86
CA VAL A 466 -20.57 -27.34 -17.76
C VAL A 466 -21.00 -27.13 -16.31
N ILE A 467 -20.47 -26.11 -15.66
CA ILE A 467 -20.81 -25.78 -14.26
C ILE A 467 -21.65 -24.50 -14.30
N LEU A 468 -22.88 -24.59 -13.81
CA LEU A 468 -23.81 -23.46 -13.68
C LEU A 468 -24.31 -23.42 -12.23
N ASP A 469 -24.20 -22.27 -11.59
CA ASP A 469 -24.47 -22.08 -10.17
C ASP A 469 -23.74 -23.11 -9.30
N ASN A 470 -24.50 -24.01 -8.64
CA ASN A 470 -24.01 -25.12 -7.84
C ASN A 470 -24.23 -26.49 -8.51
N THR A 471 -24.54 -26.54 -9.80
CA THR A 471 -24.85 -27.78 -10.51
C THR A 471 -23.79 -28.07 -11.58
N VAL A 472 -23.26 -29.29 -11.54
CA VAL A 472 -22.33 -29.82 -12.53
C VAL A 472 -23.12 -30.62 -13.56
N HIS A 473 -23.13 -30.17 -14.80
CA HIS A 473 -23.69 -30.89 -15.93
C HIS A 473 -22.56 -31.65 -16.65
N LEU A 474 -22.67 -32.98 -16.67
CA LEU A 474 -21.73 -33.91 -17.30
C LEU A 474 -22.33 -34.42 -18.61
N PHE A 475 -21.60 -34.29 -19.72
CA PHE A 475 -21.98 -34.79 -21.04
C PHE A 475 -21.04 -35.90 -21.47
N THR A 476 -21.59 -37.10 -21.62
CA THR A 476 -20.90 -38.30 -22.12
C THR A 476 -21.49 -38.74 -23.46
N MET A 477 -20.87 -39.69 -24.15
CA MET A 477 -21.44 -40.31 -25.35
C MET A 477 -22.70 -41.15 -25.06
N GLU A 478 -22.92 -41.51 -23.78
CA GLU A 478 -24.03 -42.34 -23.30
C GLU A 478 -25.22 -41.50 -22.80
N GLY A 479 -25.05 -40.18 -22.68
CA GLY A 479 -26.07 -39.24 -22.21
C GLY A 479 -25.51 -38.12 -21.34
N SER A 480 -26.41 -37.35 -20.72
CA SER A 480 -26.09 -36.29 -19.78
C SER A 480 -26.51 -36.62 -18.35
N ALA A 481 -25.71 -36.20 -17.38
CA ALA A 481 -26.03 -36.31 -15.95
C ALA A 481 -25.85 -34.95 -15.26
N GLU A 482 -26.64 -34.69 -14.23
CA GLU A 482 -26.59 -33.45 -13.44
C GLU A 482 -26.32 -33.79 -11.99
N VAL A 483 -25.40 -33.06 -11.37
CA VAL A 483 -25.00 -33.26 -9.97
C VAL A 483 -24.99 -31.91 -9.26
N SER A 484 -25.89 -31.73 -8.29
CA SER A 484 -25.88 -30.53 -7.43
C SER A 484 -24.87 -30.69 -6.30
N VAL A 485 -24.02 -29.67 -6.14
CA VAL A 485 -23.02 -29.58 -5.07
C VAL A 485 -23.68 -28.99 -3.82
N PRO A 486 -23.73 -29.73 -2.71
CA PRO A 486 -24.36 -29.25 -1.48
C PRO A 486 -23.60 -28.06 -0.89
N VAL A 487 -24.33 -27.07 -0.40
CA VAL A 487 -23.76 -25.91 0.30
C VAL A 487 -23.13 -26.38 1.62
N PRO A 488 -21.85 -26.03 1.90
CA PRO A 488 -21.21 -26.40 3.16
C PRO A 488 -21.97 -25.86 4.38
N LYS A 489 -22.17 -26.71 5.40
CA LYS A 489 -22.95 -26.36 6.60
C LYS A 489 -22.48 -25.09 7.33
N TYR A 490 -21.21 -24.71 7.21
CA TYR A 490 -20.67 -23.50 7.84
C TYR A 490 -21.02 -22.20 7.09
N LEU A 491 -21.46 -22.28 5.82
CA LEU A 491 -21.96 -21.14 5.05
C LEU A 491 -23.46 -20.90 5.28
N ALA A 492 -24.17 -21.87 5.88
CA ALA A 492 -25.62 -21.79 6.08
C ALA A 492 -26.06 -20.85 7.24
N GLY A 493 -25.12 -20.24 7.97
CA GLY A 493 -25.40 -19.45 9.18
C GLY A 493 -24.90 -18.00 9.16
N VAL A 494 -24.42 -17.47 8.03
CA VAL A 494 -23.82 -16.12 7.94
C VAL A 494 -24.83 -15.08 7.43
N SER A 495 -26.06 -15.12 7.93
CA SER A 495 -27.06 -14.06 7.72
C SER A 495 -27.54 -13.56 9.08
N GLY A 496 -26.90 -12.47 9.55
CA GLY A 496 -27.39 -11.53 10.54
C GLY A 496 -27.32 -11.94 12.02
N ALA A 497 -26.34 -11.40 12.76
CA ALA A 497 -26.48 -10.84 14.12
C ALA A 497 -25.11 -10.74 14.82
N GLY A 498 -24.56 -9.53 14.94
CA GLY A 498 -23.47 -9.20 15.86
C GLY A 498 -24.02 -8.39 17.04
N ALA A 499 -23.95 -8.96 18.24
CA ALA A 499 -24.58 -8.50 19.46
C ALA A 499 -23.85 -7.32 20.15
N GLN A 500 -24.57 -6.21 20.31
CA GLN A 500 -24.77 -5.36 21.50
C GLN A 500 -25.53 -4.12 21.00
N GLY A 501 -26.72 -3.86 21.52
CA GLY A 501 -27.78 -3.07 20.87
C GLY A 501 -27.53 -1.59 20.52
N GLY A 502 -26.29 -1.11 20.41
CA GLY A 502 -25.95 0.26 20.02
C GLY A 502 -24.65 0.37 19.21
N ALA A 503 -24.14 1.60 19.06
CA ALA A 503 -22.96 1.88 18.23
C ALA A 503 -21.65 1.61 18.98
N VAL A 504 -20.70 0.96 18.30
CA VAL A 504 -19.35 0.67 18.82
C VAL A 504 -18.28 1.40 18.01
N ALA A 505 -17.11 1.62 18.63
CA ALA A 505 -15.98 2.26 17.97
C ALA A 505 -15.41 1.33 16.88
N PRO A 506 -15.40 1.73 15.59
CA PRO A 506 -14.88 0.88 14.52
C PRO A 506 -13.36 0.72 14.59
N MET A 507 -12.67 1.67 15.22
CA MET A 507 -11.22 1.72 15.41
C MET A 507 -10.87 2.55 16.65
N THR A 508 -9.62 2.45 17.08
CA THR A 508 -9.12 3.27 18.19
C THR A 508 -8.96 4.72 17.72
N GLY A 509 -9.55 5.68 18.44
CA GLY A 509 -9.54 7.09 18.07
C GLY A 509 -9.91 8.01 19.23
N THR A 510 -9.84 9.31 18.98
CA THR A 510 -10.25 10.36 19.93
C THR A 510 -11.62 10.89 19.53
N ILE A 511 -12.56 10.95 20.47
CA ILE A 511 -13.88 11.53 20.24
C ILE A 511 -13.73 13.05 20.12
N GLU A 512 -14.07 13.60 18.96
CA GLU A 512 -13.98 15.03 18.70
C GLU A 512 -15.26 15.76 19.09
N LYS A 513 -16.42 15.22 18.68
CA LYS A 513 -17.74 15.84 18.90
C LYS A 513 -18.78 14.78 19.25
N VAL A 514 -19.70 15.08 20.16
CA VAL A 514 -20.84 14.20 20.49
C VAL A 514 -22.14 14.94 20.18
N PHE A 515 -23.00 14.34 19.34
CA PHE A 515 -24.24 14.97 18.86
C PHE A 515 -25.49 14.58 19.64
N VAL A 516 -25.43 13.51 20.43
CA VAL A 516 -26.58 12.93 21.13
C VAL A 516 -26.34 12.81 22.63
N LYS A 517 -27.41 12.82 23.41
CA LYS A 517 -27.42 12.56 24.86
C LYS A 517 -28.42 11.46 25.20
N ALA A 518 -28.30 10.92 26.41
CA ALA A 518 -29.28 9.96 26.93
C ALA A 518 -30.70 10.57 26.91
N GLY A 519 -31.66 9.82 26.39
CA GLY A 519 -33.06 10.21 26.19
C GLY A 519 -33.38 10.77 24.81
N ASP A 520 -32.40 11.00 23.93
CA ASP A 520 -32.67 11.46 22.56
C ASP A 520 -33.19 10.32 21.69
N THR A 521 -34.13 10.63 20.79
CA THR A 521 -34.61 9.71 19.75
C THR A 521 -33.79 9.91 18.48
N VAL A 522 -33.28 8.82 17.90
CA VAL A 522 -32.49 8.83 16.66
C VAL A 522 -33.09 7.88 15.64
N GLU A 523 -32.97 8.22 14.35
CA GLU A 523 -33.29 7.33 13.24
C GLU A 523 -32.04 6.57 12.78
N ALA A 524 -32.23 5.41 12.16
CA ALA A 524 -31.14 4.64 11.56
C ALA A 524 -30.36 5.52 10.55
N GLY A 525 -29.04 5.61 10.73
CA GLY A 525 -28.17 6.45 9.90
C GLY A 525 -27.90 7.85 10.46
N ASP A 526 -28.60 8.28 11.52
CA ASP A 526 -28.35 9.58 12.14
C ASP A 526 -26.95 9.69 12.75
N PRO A 527 -26.29 10.85 12.64
CA PRO A 527 -24.96 11.06 13.20
C PRO A 527 -25.03 11.11 14.74
N LEU A 528 -24.27 10.25 15.41
CA LEU A 528 -24.20 10.15 16.87
C LEU A 528 -23.01 10.93 17.44
N MET A 529 -21.84 10.79 16.82
CA MET A 529 -20.60 11.48 17.23
C MET A 529 -19.55 11.49 16.11
N VAL A 530 -18.54 12.34 16.23
CA VAL A 530 -17.35 12.37 15.36
C VAL A 530 -16.15 11.86 16.14
N MET A 531 -15.41 10.93 15.56
CA MET A 531 -14.17 10.38 16.09
C MET A 531 -13.02 10.67 15.13
N ILE A 532 -11.91 11.20 15.63
CA ILE A 532 -10.67 11.33 14.87
C ILE A 532 -9.85 10.06 15.06
N ALA A 533 -9.57 9.37 13.96
CA ALA A 533 -8.66 8.25 13.92
C ALA A 533 -7.83 8.36 12.64
N MET A 534 -6.55 7.97 12.69
CA MET A 534 -5.67 8.01 11.52
C MET A 534 -5.59 9.39 10.82
N LYS A 535 -5.68 10.49 11.59
CA LYS A 535 -5.75 11.89 11.11
C LYS A 535 -6.98 12.23 10.25
N MET A 536 -8.01 11.39 10.25
CA MET A 536 -9.27 11.63 9.57
C MET A 536 -10.45 11.63 10.54
N GLU A 537 -11.47 12.42 10.21
CA GLU A 537 -12.74 12.45 10.92
C GLU A 537 -13.64 11.30 10.46
N HIS A 538 -14.19 10.56 11.42
CA HIS A 538 -15.14 9.48 11.20
C HIS A 538 -16.44 9.79 11.95
N THR A 539 -17.51 10.02 11.20
CA THR A 539 -18.86 10.19 11.77
C THR A 539 -19.46 8.82 12.09
N ILE A 540 -19.65 8.54 13.38
CA ILE A 540 -20.32 7.35 13.87
C ILE A 540 -21.83 7.56 13.76
N ARG A 541 -22.52 6.63 13.10
CA ARG A 541 -23.96 6.72 12.81
C ARG A 541 -24.76 5.67 13.58
N ALA A 542 -26.04 5.95 13.80
CA ALA A 542 -26.97 5.04 14.47
C ALA A 542 -27.18 3.75 13.64
N PRO A 543 -26.93 2.56 14.19
CA PRO A 543 -27.11 1.30 13.46
C PRO A 543 -28.59 0.93 13.26
N LYS A 544 -29.48 1.47 14.10
CA LYS A 544 -30.93 1.30 14.04
C LYS A 544 -31.61 2.51 14.70
N SER A 545 -32.88 2.74 14.39
CA SER A 545 -33.70 3.74 15.08
C SER A 545 -33.95 3.33 16.53
N GLY A 546 -34.07 4.30 17.43
CA GLY A 546 -34.37 4.01 18.84
C GLY A 546 -34.07 5.19 19.77
N VAL A 547 -34.22 4.96 21.08
CA VAL A 547 -33.90 5.95 22.12
C VAL A 547 -32.51 5.66 22.70
N ILE A 548 -31.69 6.71 22.83
CA ILE A 548 -30.35 6.64 23.40
C ILE A 548 -30.46 6.38 24.90
N LYS A 549 -30.07 5.20 25.35
CA LYS A 549 -30.03 4.85 26.79
C LYS A 549 -28.81 5.48 27.46
N ARG A 550 -27.64 5.37 26.83
CA ARG A 550 -26.38 5.85 27.40
C ARG A 550 -25.32 6.19 26.36
N VAL A 551 -24.54 7.24 26.62
CA VAL A 551 -23.33 7.61 25.88
C VAL A 551 -22.12 7.41 26.80
N PHE A 552 -21.10 6.69 26.33
CA PHE A 552 -20.00 6.21 27.19
C PHE A 552 -18.76 7.12 27.19
N PHE A 553 -18.65 8.02 26.21
CA PHE A 553 -17.46 8.83 25.96
C PHE A 553 -17.83 10.30 25.79
N SER A 554 -17.00 11.19 26.34
CA SER A 554 -17.12 12.65 26.17
C SER A 554 -16.15 13.16 25.11
N GLU A 555 -16.35 14.38 24.62
CA GLU A 555 -15.40 15.07 23.74
C GLU A 555 -13.99 15.11 24.37
N GLY A 556 -12.97 14.84 23.55
CA GLY A 556 -11.57 14.73 23.94
C GLY A 556 -11.15 13.36 24.51
N SER A 557 -12.09 12.44 24.77
CA SER A 557 -11.76 11.11 25.30
C SER A 557 -11.29 10.12 24.23
N GLN A 558 -10.45 9.17 24.61
CA GLN A 558 -9.92 8.15 23.71
C GLN A 558 -10.73 6.86 23.83
N ALA A 559 -11.27 6.39 22.71
CA ALA A 559 -12.00 5.13 22.60
C ALA A 559 -11.13 4.07 21.91
N ASN A 560 -11.10 2.86 22.46
CA ASN A 560 -10.43 1.72 21.82
C ASN A 560 -11.36 1.04 20.80
N ARG A 561 -10.78 0.33 19.82
CA ARG A 561 -11.54 -0.50 18.88
C ARG A 561 -12.54 -1.40 19.61
N HIS A 562 -13.77 -1.47 19.10
CA HIS A 562 -14.91 -2.20 19.65
C HIS A 562 -15.42 -1.72 21.03
N ALA A 563 -14.92 -0.60 21.56
CA ALA A 563 -15.53 0.01 22.73
C ALA A 563 -16.97 0.44 22.43
N ALA A 564 -17.91 0.15 23.32
CA ALA A 564 -19.29 0.64 23.21
C ALA A 564 -19.30 2.16 23.33
N LEU A 565 -19.77 2.84 22.28
CA LEU A 565 -19.84 4.31 22.24
C LEU A 565 -21.20 4.80 22.72
N VAL A 566 -22.26 4.13 22.27
CA VAL A 566 -23.65 4.45 22.54
C VAL A 566 -24.44 3.16 22.75
N GLU A 567 -25.29 3.12 23.75
CA GLU A 567 -26.26 2.04 24.01
C GLU A 567 -27.67 2.58 23.74
N LEU A 568 -28.47 1.83 22.97
CA LEU A 568 -29.89 2.12 22.74
C LEU A 568 -30.74 1.32 23.74
N GLU A 569 -31.95 1.79 24.02
CA GLU A 569 -32.95 1.02 24.77
C GLU A 569 -33.33 -0.25 23.99
N GLU A 570 -33.57 -1.35 24.71
CA GLU A 570 -34.13 -2.58 24.13
C GLU A 570 -35.64 -2.39 23.96
N GLU A 571 -36.16 -2.56 22.75
CA GLU A 571 -37.60 -2.73 22.55
C GLU A 571 -37.95 -4.17 22.97
N GLU A 572 -38.84 -4.33 23.95
CA GLU A 572 -39.46 -5.62 24.23
C GLU A 572 -40.35 -5.98 23.03
N GLU A 573 -39.92 -6.96 22.21
CA GLU A 573 -40.80 -7.60 21.25
C GLU A 573 -41.89 -8.37 22.02
N GLU A 574 -43.13 -7.84 22.05
CA GLU A 574 -44.31 -8.60 22.44
C GLU A 574 -44.45 -9.81 21.50
N GLU A 575 -44.14 -11.00 22.00
CA GLU A 575 -44.49 -12.28 21.38
C GLU A 575 -46.01 -12.37 21.22
N ALA A 576 -46.51 -12.01 20.03
CA ALA A 576 -47.87 -12.33 19.61
C ALA A 576 -47.98 -13.85 19.37
N ALA A 577 -48.27 -14.58 20.44
CA ALA A 577 -48.68 -15.98 20.37
C ALA A 577 -50.05 -16.09 19.65
N ALA A 578 -50.02 -16.53 18.39
CA ALA A 578 -51.22 -16.98 17.69
C ALA A 578 -51.60 -18.39 18.17
N GLN A 579 -52.77 -18.49 18.80
CA GLN A 579 -53.51 -19.73 19.05
C GLN A 579 -54.16 -20.27 17.78
#